data_AF-A0A553LZQ7-F1
#
_entry.id   AF-A0A553LZQ7-F1
#
_cell.length_a   1.000
_cell.length_b   1.000
_cell.length_c   1.000
_cell.angle_alpha   90.00
_cell.angle_beta   90.00
_cell.angle_gamma   90.00
#
_symmetry.space_group_name_H-M   'P 1'
#
loop_
_entity.id
_entity.type
_entity.pdbx_description
1 polymer ?
#
loop_
_entity_poly.entity_id
_entity_poly.type
_entity_poly.pdbx_seq_one_letter_code
_entity_poly.pdbx_strand_id
1 'polypeptide(L)' 'MKRIGAVLEKTLNALMAFCLAFMSILVFGNVVLRYGFNSGITWSEEMSRFLFIWMSFLGAIGALKDN' A
#
# COMPACT_ATOMS: atom_id res chain seq x y z
N MET A 1 10.51 -11.35 24.66
CA MET A 1 9.30 -11.66 23.86
C MET A 1 8.43 -10.44 23.58
N LYS A 2 8.05 -9.60 24.57
CA LYS A 2 7.20 -8.39 24.33
C LYS A 2 7.77 -7.36 23.32
N ARG A 3 9.09 -7.18 23.25
CA ARG A 3 9.73 -6.25 22.30
C ARG A 3 9.58 -6.66 20.83
N ILE A 4 9.57 -7.96 20.54
CA ILE A 4 9.47 -8.47 19.16
C ILE A 4 8.07 -8.19 18.60
N GLY A 5 7.02 -8.39 19.41
CA GLY A 5 5.65 -8.08 19.03
C GLY A 5 5.45 -6.59 18.73
N ALA A 6 5.97 -5.70 19.57
CA ALA A 6 5.85 -4.25 19.37
C ALA A 6 6.61 -3.76 18.11
N VAL A 7 7.78 -4.34 17.83
CA VAL A 7 8.54 -4.00 16.61
C VAL A 7 7.82 -4.50 15.37
N LEU A 8 7.27 -5.72 15.38
CA LEU A 8 6.49 -6.27 14.28
C LEU A 8 5.28 -5.40 13.93
N GLU A 9 4.55 -4.95 14.95
CA GLU A 9 3.34 -4.16 14.78
C GLU A 9 3.65 -2.77 14.21
N LYS A 10 4.68 -2.11 14.73
CA LYS A 10 5.13 -0.82 14.21
C LYS A 10 5.64 -0.94 12.77
N THR A 11 6.30 -2.06 12.43
CA THR A 11 6.77 -2.34 11.08
C THR A 11 5.61 -2.63 10.13
N LEU A 12 4.63 -3.44 10.54
CA LEU A 12 3.40 -3.71 9.77
C LEU A 12 2.62 -2.43 9.47
N ASN A 13 2.39 -1.61 10.49
CA ASN A 13 1.69 -0.32 10.31
C ASN A 13 2.46 0.62 9.38
N ALA A 14 3.79 0.70 9.51
CA ALA A 14 4.61 1.49 8.60
C ALA A 14 4.55 0.97 7.15
N LEU A 15 4.59 -0.35 6.95
CA LEU A 15 4.47 -0.99 5.64
C LEU A 15 3.12 -0.72 5.00
N MET A 16 2.03 -0.88 5.75
CA MET A 16 0.67 -0.58 5.26
C MET A 16 0.54 0.89 4.87
N ALA A 17 0.99 1.82 5.72
CA ALA A 17 0.96 3.25 5.42
C ALA A 17 1.79 3.61 4.19
N PHE A 18 2.98 3.00 4.04
CA PHE A 18 3.83 3.19 2.88
C PHE A 18 3.17 2.67 1.59
N CYS A 19 2.61 1.47 1.59
CA CYS A 19 1.90 0.91 0.44
C CYS A 19 0.72 1.80 0.00
N LEU A 20 -0.04 2.32 0.97
CA LEU A 20 -1.18 3.19 0.72
C LEU A 20 -0.76 4.53 0.11
N ALA A 21 0.29 5.15 0.67
CA ALA A 21 0.86 6.38 0.12
C ALA A 21 1.42 6.16 -1.29
N PHE A 22 2.13 5.05 -1.52
CA PHE A 22 2.71 4.72 -2.81
C PHE A 22 1.64 4.50 -3.89
N MET A 23 0.55 3.78 -3.58
CA MET A 23 -0.59 3.68 -4.49
C MET A 23 -1.20 5.03 -4.83
N SER A 24 -1.39 5.89 -3.82
CA SER A 24 -1.97 7.21 -4.00
C SER A 24 -1.12 8.03 -4.98
N ILE A 25 0.21 8.03 -4.81
CA ILE A 25 1.14 8.71 -5.72
C ILE A 25 1.10 8.09 -7.12
N LEU A 26 1.05 6.76 -7.25
CA LEU A 26 0.97 6.09 -8.54
C LEU A 26 -0.28 6.49 -9.32
N VAL A 27 -1.46 6.37 -8.70
CA VAL A 27 -2.75 6.71 -9.32
C VAL A 27 -2.82 8.21 -9.62
N PHE A 28 -2.41 9.05 -8.68
CA PHE A 28 -2.43 10.51 -8.87
C PHE A 28 -1.43 10.96 -9.95
N GLY A 29 -0.23 10.39 -9.95
CA GLY A 29 0.76 10.59 -11.00
C GLY A 29 0.22 10.17 -12.36
N ASN A 30 -0.52 9.06 -12.43
CA ASN A 30 -1.16 8.62 -13.65
C ASN A 30 -2.19 9.61 -14.18
N VAL A 31 -3.03 10.16 -13.29
CA VAL A 31 -4.01 11.20 -13.60
C VAL A 31 -3.29 12.42 -14.18
N VAL A 32 -2.24 12.92 -13.51
CA VAL A 32 -1.46 14.07 -14.00
C VAL A 32 -0.81 13.79 -15.36
N LEU A 33 -0.23 12.60 -15.56
CA LEU A 33 0.39 12.22 -16.82
C LEU A 33 -0.64 12.14 -17.95
N ARG A 34 -1.79 11.53 -17.66
CA ARG A 34 -2.86 11.31 -18.63
C ARG A 34 -3.55 12.62 -19.03
N TYR A 35 -3.84 13.50 -18.08
CA TYR A 35 -4.55 14.75 -18.37
C TYR A 35 -3.61 15.91 -18.73
N GLY A 36 -2.38 15.93 -18.23
CA GLY A 36 -1.41 16.99 -18.49
C GLY A 36 -0.48 16.71 -19.68
N PHE A 37 -0.07 15.45 -19.87
CA PHE A 37 0.88 15.04 -20.91
C PHE A 37 0.26 14.14 -21.98
N ASN A 38 -1.05 13.85 -21.89
CA ASN A 38 -1.79 12.96 -22.80
C ASN A 38 -1.16 11.56 -22.95
N SER A 39 -0.33 11.15 -21.99
CA SER A 39 0.37 9.87 -21.94
C SER A 39 0.06 9.22 -20.60
N GLY A 40 -0.57 8.05 -20.61
CA GLY A 40 -0.96 7.32 -19.40
C GLY A 40 -0.10 6.08 -19.18
N ILE A 41 0.26 5.80 -17.92
CA ILE A 41 0.94 4.55 -17.57
C ILE A 41 -0.13 3.47 -17.30
N THR A 42 -0.53 2.71 -18.31
CA THR A 42 -1.58 1.67 -18.18
C THR A 42 -1.28 0.66 -17.06
N TRP A 43 0.00 0.39 -16.81
CA TRP A 43 0.47 -0.53 -15.78
C TRP A 43 0.21 -0.07 -14.32
N SER A 44 -0.05 1.22 -14.10
CA SER A 44 -0.23 1.77 -12.76
C SER A 44 -1.48 1.24 -12.06
N GLU A 45 -2.54 0.94 -12.81
CA GLU A 45 -3.77 0.35 -12.25
C GLU A 45 -3.57 -1.09 -11.79
N GLU A 46 -2.78 -1.86 -12.55
CA GLU A 46 -2.49 -3.25 -12.22
C GLU A 46 -1.57 -3.33 -10.99
N MET A 47 -0.50 -2.51 -10.95
CA MET A 47 0.37 -2.42 -9.79
C MET A 47 -0.37 -2.00 -8.51
N SER A 48 -1.30 -1.05 -8.61
CA SER A 48 -2.11 -0.62 -7.46
C SER A 48 -3.02 -1.74 -6.96
N ARG A 49 -3.60 -2.54 -7.87
CA ARG A 49 -4.40 -3.73 -7.51
C ARG A 49 -3.57 -4.80 -6.79
N PHE A 50 -2.38 -5.11 -7.28
CA PHE A 50 -1.50 -6.09 -6.63
C PHE A 50 -1.08 -5.64 -5.23
N LEU A 51 -0.67 -4.38 -5.08
CA LEU A 51 -0.31 -3.82 -3.77
C LEU A 51 -1.51 -3.83 -2.80
N PHE A 52 -2.75 -3.72 -3.29
CA PHE A 52 -3.96 -3.71 -2.47
C PHE A 52 -4.24 -5.09 -1.88
N ILE A 53 -4.06 -6.13 -2.69
CA ILE A 53 -4.14 -7.52 -2.24
C ILE A 53 -3.10 -7.80 -1.15
N TRP A 54 -1.87 -7.32 -1.31
CA TRP A 54 -0.85 -7.48 -0.27
C TRP A 54 -1.19 -6.72 1.00
N MET A 55 -1.73 -5.49 0.88
CA MET A 55 -2.13 -4.70 2.04
C MET A 55 -3.28 -5.35 2.82
N SER A 56 -4.25 -5.97 2.15
CA SER A 56 -5.35 -6.67 2.83
C SER A 56 -4.86 -7.91 3.60
N PHE A 57 -3.89 -8.66 3.07
CA PHE A 57 -3.24 -9.74 3.81
C PHE A 57 -2.47 -9.22 5.04
N LEU A 58 -1.72 -8.13 4.91
CA LEU A 58 -1.00 -7.52 6.04
C LEU A 58 -1.97 -6.99 7.11
N GLY A 59 -3.09 -6.39 6.70
CA GLY A 59 -4.14 -5.93 7.59
C GLY A 59 -4.83 -7.07 8.35
N ALA A 60 -5.08 -8.20 7.67
CA ALA A 60 -5.66 -9.39 8.30
C ALA A 60 -4.75 -9.98 9.40
N ILE A 61 -3.43 -9.98 9.18
CA ILE A 61 -2.43 -10.41 10.18
C ILE A 61 -2.47 -9.48 11.41
N GLY A 62 -2.60 -8.17 11.19
CA GLY A 62 -2.78 -7.20 12.27
C GLY A 62 -4.06 -7.45 13.08
N ALA A 63 -5.19 -7.64 12.40
CA ALA A 63 -6.49 -7.86 13.04
C ALA A 63 -6.56 -9.16 13.85
N LEU A 64 -5.94 -10.24 13.37
CA LEU A 64 -5.87 -11.52 14.09
C LEU A 64 -5.03 -11.45 15.37
N LYS A 65 -4.09 -10.51 15.48
CA LYS A 65 -3.25 -10.35 16.67
C LYS A 65 -3.95 -9.56 17.79
N ASP A 66 -4.92 -8.73 17.44
CA ASP A 66 -5.71 -7.92 18.38
C ASP A 66 -6.95 -8.65 18.94
N ASN A 67 -7.24 -9.86 18.45
CA ASN A 67 -8.41 -10.68 18.83
C ASN A 67 -7.98 -11.94 19.58
#